data_AF-A0A842NKV1-F1
#
_entry.id   AF-A0A842NKV1-F1
#
_cell.length_a   1.000
_cell.length_b   1.000
_cell.length_c   1.000
_cell.angle_alpha   90.00
_cell.angle_beta   90.00
_cell.angle_gamma   90.00
#
_symmetry.space_group_name_H-M   'P 1'
#
loop_
_entity.id
_entity.type
_entity.pdbx_description
1 polymer ?
#
loop_
_entity_poly.entity_id
_entity_poly.type
_entity_poly.pdbx_seq_one_letter_code
_entity_poly.pdbx_strand_id
1 'polypeptide(L)'
;MSSLLDKALKDLRPGTSQFKVLVYLAFKGPASPNQISEETGISPGTVRPALRALLVKKYLNQRRDGSYQSKIAFTDFVSDIYLNYIRKQ
;
A
#
# COMPACT_ATOMS: atom_id res chain seq x y z
N MET A 1 -4.86 8.54 -14.68
CA MET A 1 -4.71 7.68 -13.48
C MET A 1 -3.47 6.84 -13.66
N SER A 2 -2.66 6.68 -12.61
CA SER A 2 -1.48 5.81 -12.68
C SER A 2 -1.92 4.38 -12.99
N SER A 3 -1.42 3.80 -14.08
CA SER A 3 -1.72 2.41 -14.48
C SER A 3 -1.41 1.37 -13.40
N LEU A 4 -0.60 1.74 -12.40
CA LEU A 4 -0.25 0.90 -11.27
C LEU A 4 -1.32 0.91 -10.16
N LEU A 5 -1.96 2.05 -9.90
CA LEU A 5 -3.06 2.13 -8.94
C LEU A 5 -4.26 1.31 -9.41
N ASP A 6 -4.65 1.44 -10.67
CA ASP A 6 -5.79 0.69 -11.23
C ASP A 6 -5.59 -0.83 -11.10
N LYS A 7 -4.35 -1.30 -11.28
CA LYS A 7 -3.99 -2.71 -11.07
C LYS A 7 -4.08 -3.09 -9.59
N ALA A 8 -3.53 -2.26 -8.70
CA ALA A 8 -3.57 -2.51 -7.27
C ALA A 8 -5.00 -2.58 -6.73
N LEU A 9 -5.91 -1.71 -7.19
CA LEU A 9 -7.32 -1.70 -6.79
C LEU A 9 -8.12 -2.90 -7.31
N LYS A 10 -7.71 -3.51 -8.44
CA LYS A 10 -8.29 -4.77 -8.93
C LYS A 10 -7.76 -5.98 -8.17
N ASP A 11 -6.47 -5.96 -7.84
CA ASP A 11 -5.76 -7.07 -7.19
C ASP A 11 -6.03 -7.18 -5.69
N LEU A 12 -6.24 -6.04 -5.02
CA LEU A 12 -6.28 -5.94 -3.57
C LEU A 12 -7.64 -5.45 -3.13
N ARG A 13 -8.31 -6.23 -2.28
CA ARG A 13 -9.58 -5.81 -1.68
C ARG A 13 -9.32 -4.73 -0.62
N PRO A 14 -10.10 -3.63 -0.62
CA PRO A 14 -10.13 -2.70 0.49
C PRO A 14 -10.35 -3.43 1.82
N GLY A 15 -9.69 -2.98 2.89
CA GLY A 15 -9.78 -3.56 4.23
C GLY A 15 -8.80 -4.72 4.52
N THR A 16 -8.22 -5.36 3.50
CA THR A 16 -7.18 -6.38 3.69
C THR A 16 -5.89 -5.77 4.24
N SER A 17 -5.09 -6.57 4.97
CA SER A 17 -3.80 -6.12 5.50
C SER A 17 -2.84 -5.68 4.40
N GLN A 18 -2.87 -6.34 3.23
CA GLN A 18 -2.06 -5.96 2.06
C GLN A 18 -2.43 -4.56 1.56
N PHE A 19 -3.73 -4.28 1.43
CA PHE A 19 -4.19 -2.96 1.01
C PHE A 19 -3.82 -1.88 2.04
N LYS A 20 -4.05 -2.15 3.33
CA LYS A 20 -3.70 -1.23 4.42
C LYS A 20 -2.21 -0.91 4.46
N VAL A 21 -1.34 -1.92 4.33
CA VAL A 21 0.13 -1.75 4.29
C VAL A 21 0.54 -0.91 3.08
N LEU A 22 -0.03 -1.16 1.90
CA LEU A 22 0.29 -0.40 0.69
C LEU A 22 -0.07 1.09 0.84
N VAL A 23 -1.27 1.40 1.33
CA VAL A 23 -1.72 2.77 1.55
C VAL A 23 -0.89 3.46 2.64
N TYR A 24 -0.59 2.75 3.73
CA TYR A 24 0.30 3.28 4.78
C TYR A 24 1.66 3.68 4.22
N LEU A 25 2.31 2.81 3.43
CA LEU A 25 3.61 3.10 2.82
C LEU A 25 3.56 4.20 1.75
N ALA A 26 2.42 4.39 1.10
CA ALA A 26 2.21 5.52 0.18
C ALA A 26 2.11 6.85 0.95
N PHE A 27 1.41 6.85 2.08
CA PHE A 27 1.17 8.02 2.93
C PHE A 27 2.39 8.41 3.76
N LYS A 28 2.90 7.48 4.58
CA LYS A 28 4.01 7.69 5.51
C LYS A 28 5.35 7.80 4.79
N GLY A 29 5.50 7.04 3.71
CA GLY A 29 6.77 6.82 3.04
C GLY A 29 7.46 5.53 3.51
N PRO A 30 8.79 5.43 3.32
CA PRO A 30 9.55 4.21 3.58
C PRO A 30 9.53 3.80 5.06
N ALA A 31 9.24 2.53 5.34
CA ALA A 31 9.19 2.02 6.71
C ALA A 31 9.67 0.56 6.81
N SER A 32 10.24 0.20 7.97
CA SER A 32 10.60 -1.18 8.31
C SER A 32 9.37 -2.01 8.70
N PRO A 33 9.44 -3.36 8.64
CA PRO A 33 8.33 -4.21 9.06
C PRO A 33 7.84 -3.95 10.49
N ASN A 34 8.74 -3.61 11.42
CA ASN A 34 8.38 -3.33 12.80
C ASN A 34 7.62 -2.01 12.91
N GLN A 35 8.11 -0.93 12.28
CA GLN A 35 7.40 0.35 12.24
C GLN A 35 6.01 0.22 11.62
N ILE A 36 5.88 -0.53 10.52
CA ILE A 36 4.58 -0.80 9.91
C ILE A 36 3.66 -1.49 10.92
N SER A 37 4.15 -2.49 11.63
CA SER A 37 3.35 -3.22 12.62
C SER A 37 2.89 -2.32 13.76
N GLU A 38 3.81 -1.55 14.35
CA GLU A 38 3.56 -0.64 15.47
C GLU A 38 2.58 0.48 15.10
N GLU A 39 2.78 1.14 13.96
CA GLU A 39 1.97 2.30 13.57
C GLU A 39 0.61 1.91 12.97
N THR A 40 0.47 0.72 12.37
CA THR A 40 -0.80 0.27 11.77
C THR A 40 -1.62 -0.66 12.67
N GLY A 41 -1.03 -1.18 13.75
CA GLY A 41 -1.62 -2.22 14.60
C GLY A 41 -1.77 -3.59 13.91
N ILE A 42 -1.24 -3.77 12.69
CA ILE A 42 -1.22 -5.06 12.01
C ILE A 42 -0.16 -5.95 12.66
N SER A 43 -0.51 -7.19 13.01
CA SER A 43 0.43 -8.09 13.69
C SER A 43 1.71 -8.34 12.87
N PRO A 44 2.90 -8.47 13.50
CA PRO A 44 4.16 -8.70 12.79
C PRO A 44 4.11 -9.94 11.88
N GLY A 45 3.42 -10.99 12.33
CA GLY A 45 3.19 -12.22 11.57
C GLY A 45 2.34 -12.04 10.31
N THR A 46 1.59 -10.94 10.21
CA THR A 46 0.80 -10.56 9.03
C THR A 46 1.52 -9.55 8.14
N VAL A 47 2.31 -8.64 8.72
CA VAL A 47 3.06 -7.62 7.97
C VAL A 47 4.04 -8.24 6.99
N ARG A 48 4.85 -9.22 7.43
CA ARG A 48 5.88 -9.82 6.56
C ARG A 48 5.28 -10.56 5.35
N PRO A 49 4.25 -11.41 5.49
CA PRO A 49 3.54 -11.97 4.33
C PRO A 49 2.92 -10.92 3.42
N ALA A 50 2.33 -9.86 3.98
CA ALA A 50 1.75 -8.77 3.19
C ALA A 50 2.81 -8.06 2.34
N LEU A 51 3.94 -7.70 2.94
CA LEU A 51 5.07 -7.08 2.24
C LEU A 51 5.61 -7.98 1.12
N ARG A 52 5.77 -9.29 1.39
CA ARG A 52 6.20 -10.27 0.37
C ARG A 52 5.22 -10.32 -0.80
N ALA A 53 3.91 -10.37 -0.53
CA ALA A 53 2.89 -10.38 -1.57
C ALA A 53 2.91 -9.11 -2.42
N LEU A 54 3.06 -7.94 -1.77
CA LEU A 54 3.11 -6.65 -2.46
C LEU A 54 4.40 -6.45 -3.27
N LEU A 55 5.53 -6.99 -2.83
CA LEU A 55 6.78 -7.03 -3.60
C LEU A 55 6.64 -7.91 -4.85
N VAL A 56 6.07 -9.11 -4.72
CA VAL A 56 5.82 -10.02 -5.86
C VAL A 56 4.93 -9.34 -6.91
N LYS A 57 3.90 -8.61 -6.45
CA LYS A 57 3.01 -7.82 -7.30
C LYS A 57 3.63 -6.52 -7.83
N LYS A 58 4.89 -6.22 -7.47
CA LYS A 58 5.64 -5.03 -7.87
C LYS A 58 4.99 -3.71 -7.46
N TYR A 59 4.23 -3.68 -6.35
CA TYR A 59 3.65 -2.44 -5.80
C TYR A 59 4.58 -1.71 -4.84
N LEU A 60 5.60 -2.41 -4.32
CA LEU A 60 6.61 -1.85 -3.43
C LEU A 60 8.01 -1.96 -4.05
N ASN A 61 8.94 -1.17 -3.50
CA ASN A 61 10.38 -1.41 -3.55
C ASN A 61 10.88 -1.73 -2.14
N GLN A 62 11.86 -2.61 -2.03
CA GLN A 62 12.66 -2.73 -0.81
C GLN A 62 13.96 -1.93 -0.99
N ARG A 63 14.26 -1.07 -0.03
CA ARG A 63 15.48 -0.26 0.02
C ARG A 63 16.63 -1.06 0.62
N ARG A 64 17.85 -0.55 0.47
CA ARG A 64 19.08 -1.20 0.97
C ARG A 64 19.10 -1.35 2.49
N ASP A 65 18.45 -0.44 3.21
CA ASP A 65 18.28 -0.47 4.67
C ASP A 65 17.20 -1.47 5.13
N GLY A 66 16.58 -2.20 4.20
CA GLY A 66 15.52 -3.16 4.50
C GLY A 66 14.13 -2.53 4.68
N SER A 67 14.00 -1.21 4.59
CA SER A 67 12.70 -0.53 4.57
C SER A 67 11.96 -0.74 3.25
N TYR A 68 10.65 -0.64 3.30
CA TYR A 68 9.75 -0.85 2.17
C TYR A 68 9.11 0.47 1.78
N GLN A 69 9.01 0.74 0.49
CA GLN A 69 8.44 1.99 -0.04
C GLN A 69 7.38 1.68 -1.10
N SER A 70 6.26 2.38 -1.06
CA SER A 70 5.24 2.31 -2.12
C SER A 70 5.76 2.88 -3.44
N LYS A 71 5.41 2.23 -4.55
CA LYS A 71 5.57 2.78 -5.91
C LYS A 71 4.37 3.62 -6.37
N ILE A 72 3.28 3.59 -5.61
CA ILE A 72 2.08 4.36 -5.87
C ILE A 72 2.08 5.55 -4.93
N ALA A 73 1.90 6.76 -5.47
CA ALA A 73 1.85 7.97 -4.67
C ALA A 73 0.55 8.03 -3.88
N PHE A 74 0.58 8.55 -2.65
CA PHE A 74 -0.63 8.72 -1.85
C PHE A 74 -1.67 9.61 -2.57
N THR A 75 -1.20 10.63 -3.30
CA THR A 75 -2.04 11.53 -4.09
C THR A 75 -2.83 10.80 -5.17
N ASP A 76 -2.34 9.66 -5.68
CA ASP A 76 -3.07 8.85 -6.66
C ASP A 76 -4.30 8.19 -5.99
N PHE A 77 -4.14 7.66 -4.77
CA PHE A 77 -5.26 7.08 -4.02
C PHE A 77 -6.33 8.13 -3.71
N VAL A 78 -5.92 9.32 -3.26
CA VAL A 78 -6.86 10.42 -2.97
C VAL A 78 -7.58 10.87 -4.24
N SER A 79 -6.85 11.02 -5.34
CA SER A 79 -7.43 11.40 -6.64
C SER A 79 -8.45 10.38 -7.13
N ASP A 80 -8.17 9.08 -6.98
CA ASP A 80 -9.10 8.00 -7.32
C ASP A 80 -10.37 8.03 -6.47
N ILE A 81 -10.25 8.25 -5.15
CA ILE A 81 -11.40 8.38 -4.24
C ILE A 81 -12.32 9.52 -4.70
N TYR A 82 -11.78 10.71 -4.97
CA TYR A 82 -12.59 11.85 -5.42
C TYR A 82 -13.28 11.55 -6.76
N LEU A 83 -12.56 10.99 -7.73
CA LEU A 83 -13.13 10.68 -9.05
C LEU A 83 -14.23 9.61 -8.96
N ASN A 84 -14.05 8.57 -8.15
CA ASN A 84 -15.03 7.51 -8.01
C ASN A 84 -16.19 7.84 -7.06
N TYR A 85 -15.99 8.77 -6.12
CA TYR A 85 -17.06 9.32 -5.29
C TYR A 85 -17.97 10.24 -6.12
N ILE A 86 -17.39 11.15 -6.91
CA ILE A 86 -18.14 12.08 -7.77
C ILE A 86 -18.93 11.32 -8.84
N ARG A 87 -18.41 10.23 -9.40
CA ARG A 87 -19.10 9.41 -10.42
C ARG A 87 -20.29 8.60 -9.91
N LYS A 88 -20.43 8.45 -8.59
CA LYS A 88 -21.53 7.69 -7.94
C LYS A 88 -22.67 8.58 -7.45
N GLN A 89 -22.50 9.90 -7.52
CA GLN A 89 -23.59 10.87 -7.39
C GLN A 89 -24.11 11.23 -8.77
#